data_AF-A0A1F4E125-F1
#
_entry.id   AF-A0A1F4E125-F1
#
_cell.length_a   1.000
_cell.length_b   1.000
_cell.length_c   1.000
_cell.angle_alpha   90.00
_cell.angle_beta   90.00
_cell.angle_gamma   90.00
#
_symmetry.space_group_name_H-M   'P 1'
#
loop_
_entity.id
_entity.type
_entity.pdbx_description
1 polymer ?
#
loop_
_entity_poly.entity_id
_entity_poly.type
_entity_poly.pdbx_seq_one_letter_code
_entity_poly.pdbx_strand_id
1 'polypeptide(L)'
;MSRSHFSLFLLAAVLVVTMARAQTKPEAGLLPWPQVKQKTEAHWKTTYPTEKILAIEPKGGTEYSSSQRAAQDTTISDWWGTTWITTYKEIHGSFARQVVLVTVERANKSRARFEVAALYKGEGKSWLFDKIAVGPVTELGSPGGPAAPADPQAAAIFKQAWAATRPDFVVASINVLAPPKLGQSGERRWLNYRLAIDAAATGKAPASMQGKKYRCTPADYASVLKWDPDKKVWAADDKMIQNINEARDCDLAK
;
A
#
# COMPACT_ATOMS: atom_id res chain seq x y z
N MET A 1 -17.45 27.49 89.79
CA MET A 1 -18.23 28.59 89.18
C MET A 1 -17.57 28.98 87.86
N SER A 2 -18.36 28.98 86.78
CA SER A 2 -18.25 29.84 85.57
C SER A 2 -16.92 29.86 84.79
N ARG A 3 -16.86 29.85 83.46
CA ARG A 3 -17.81 29.72 82.35
C ARG A 3 -16.94 29.65 81.07
N SER A 4 -17.35 28.80 80.13
CA SER A 4 -17.39 29.01 78.67
C SER A 4 -16.11 29.39 77.89
N HIS A 5 -15.94 28.75 76.71
CA HIS A 5 -15.84 29.29 75.33
C HIS A 5 -15.22 28.16 74.47
N PHE A 6 -16.04 27.29 73.87
CA PHE A 6 -16.56 27.33 72.48
C PHE A 6 -15.50 27.43 71.35
N SER A 7 -15.52 26.38 70.53
CA SER A 7 -15.19 26.29 69.10
C SER A 7 -13.76 26.55 68.61
N LEU A 8 -13.19 25.55 67.92
CA LEU A 8 -13.17 25.60 66.46
C LEU A 8 -12.82 24.21 65.87
N PHE A 9 -13.63 23.79 64.91
CA PHE A 9 -13.33 22.75 63.94
C PHE A 9 -11.98 23.04 63.25
N LEU A 10 -11.10 22.05 63.15
CA LEU A 10 -10.15 22.01 62.03
C LEU A 10 -10.41 20.74 61.23
N LEU A 11 -11.09 20.95 60.11
CA LEU A 11 -11.28 19.99 59.03
C LEU A 11 -9.92 19.49 58.54
N ALA A 12 -9.85 18.18 58.34
CA ALA A 12 -8.83 17.53 57.53
C ALA A 12 -8.82 18.10 56.11
N ALA A 13 -7.65 18.57 55.68
CA ALA A 13 -7.33 18.71 54.27
C ALA A 13 -5.96 18.04 54.06
N VAL A 14 -5.97 16.70 54.00
CA VAL A 14 -4.85 15.98 53.40
C VAL A 14 -4.90 16.33 51.92
N LEU A 15 -4.10 17.32 51.54
CA LEU A 15 -3.78 17.61 50.15
C LEU A 15 -2.96 16.42 49.65
N VAL A 16 -3.64 15.37 49.18
CA VAL A 16 -3.02 14.39 48.30
C VAL A 16 -2.71 15.16 47.02
N VAL A 17 -1.51 15.71 46.95
CA VAL A 17 -0.91 16.09 45.67
C VAL A 17 -0.72 14.78 44.94
N THR A 18 -1.76 14.35 44.22
CA THR A 18 -1.58 13.51 43.06
C THR A 18 -0.66 14.29 42.15
N MET A 19 0.64 13.99 42.22
CA MET A 19 1.54 14.26 41.11
C MET A 19 0.96 13.48 39.94
N ALA A 20 0.04 14.12 39.21
CA ALA A 20 -0.18 13.82 37.83
C ALA A 20 1.22 13.90 37.22
N ARG A 21 1.79 12.73 36.93
CA ARG A 21 2.87 12.63 35.96
C ARG A 21 2.26 13.13 34.66
N ALA A 22 2.25 14.45 34.49
CA ALA A 22 2.33 15.06 33.20
C ALA A 22 3.62 14.47 32.63
N GLN A 23 3.49 13.37 31.88
CA GLN A 23 4.49 12.98 30.92
C GLN A 23 4.60 14.20 30.02
N THR A 24 5.58 15.04 30.32
CA THR A 24 6.01 16.09 29.42
C THR A 24 6.19 15.38 28.10
N LYS A 25 5.36 15.74 27.10
CA LYS A 25 5.68 15.45 25.70
C LYS A 25 7.16 15.76 25.58
N PRO A 26 7.99 14.85 25.06
CA PRO A 26 9.35 15.22 24.76
C PRO A 26 9.27 16.53 23.99
N GLU A 27 9.87 17.58 24.52
CA GLU A 27 10.18 18.81 23.79
C GLU A 27 11.28 18.52 22.75
N ALA A 28 11.28 17.28 22.26
CA ALA A 28 12.26 16.71 21.40
C ALA A 28 11.96 17.31 20.04
N GLY A 29 12.86 18.20 19.63
CA GLY A 29 12.83 18.81 18.32
C GLY A 29 12.61 17.77 17.23
N LEU A 30 12.13 18.26 16.08
CA LEU A 30 11.98 17.50 14.84
C LEU A 30 13.17 16.53 14.67
N LEU A 31 12.86 15.27 14.36
CA LEU A 31 13.88 14.27 14.03
C LEU A 31 14.78 14.85 12.91
N PRO A 32 16.09 15.04 13.16
CA PRO A 32 16.95 15.66 12.16
C PRO A 32 16.98 14.83 10.88
N TRP A 33 16.61 15.46 9.76
CA TRP A 33 16.55 14.77 8.47
C TRP A 33 17.83 13.98 8.10
N PRO A 34 19.05 14.53 8.31
CA PRO A 34 20.28 13.77 8.04
C PRO A 34 20.35 12.44 8.81
N GLN A 35 19.86 12.39 10.05
CA GLN A 35 19.86 11.18 10.87
C GLN A 35 18.84 10.16 10.33
N VAL A 36 17.63 10.61 9.98
CA VAL A 36 16.59 9.74 9.40
C VAL A 36 17.07 9.12 8.09
N LYS A 37 17.67 9.94 7.20
CA LYS A 37 18.25 9.48 5.94
C LYS A 37 19.34 8.43 6.19
N GLN A 38 20.29 8.69 7.08
CA GLN A 38 21.37 7.76 7.41
C GLN A 38 20.85 6.42 7.95
N LYS A 39 19.85 6.43 8.85
CA LYS A 39 19.26 5.20 9.39
C LYS A 39 18.52 4.40 8.33
N THR A 40 17.81 5.09 7.42
CA THR A 40 17.14 4.47 6.28
C THR A 40 18.15 3.83 5.33
N GLU A 41 19.24 4.52 4.98
CA GLU A 41 20.31 3.98 4.12
C GLU A 41 20.98 2.75 4.75
N ALA A 42 21.29 2.80 6.04
CA ALA A 42 21.94 1.70 6.76
C ALA A 42 21.05 0.46 6.81
N HIS A 43 19.75 0.65 7.10
CA HIS A 43 18.78 -0.44 7.04
C HIS A 43 18.69 -1.02 5.64
N TRP A 44 18.56 -0.18 4.61
CA TRP A 44 18.40 -0.64 3.23
C TRP A 44 19.59 -1.46 2.73
N LYS A 45 20.82 -1.01 3.00
CA LYS A 45 22.05 -1.75 2.63
C LYS A 45 22.12 -3.14 3.26
N THR A 46 21.55 -3.29 4.46
CA THR A 46 21.54 -4.57 5.19
C THR A 46 20.42 -5.48 4.69
N THR A 47 19.22 -4.95 4.51
CA THR A 47 18.03 -5.72 4.14
C THR A 47 17.99 -6.06 2.64
N TYR A 48 18.44 -5.15 1.79
CA TYR A 48 18.36 -5.22 0.32
C TYR A 48 19.72 -4.96 -0.34
N PRO A 49 20.74 -5.82 -0.11
CA PRO A 49 22.12 -5.55 -0.49
C PRO A 49 22.34 -5.47 -2.01
N THR A 50 21.45 -6.04 -2.82
CA THR A 50 21.53 -6.01 -4.29
C THR A 50 20.84 -4.80 -4.92
N GLU A 51 20.15 -3.97 -4.12
CA GLU A 51 19.49 -2.77 -4.60
C GLU A 51 20.37 -1.53 -4.41
N LYS A 52 20.46 -0.72 -5.47
CA LYS A 52 21.17 0.56 -5.42
C LYS A 52 20.19 1.68 -5.09
N ILE A 53 20.40 2.35 -3.95
CA ILE A 53 19.64 3.56 -3.61
C ILE A 53 19.97 4.67 -4.61
N LEU A 54 18.95 5.24 -5.23
CA LEU A 54 19.05 6.39 -6.13
C LEU A 54 18.71 7.69 -5.40
N ALA A 55 17.66 7.66 -4.56
CA ALA A 55 17.22 8.81 -3.78
C ALA A 55 16.51 8.38 -2.50
N ILE A 56 16.61 9.21 -1.47
CA ILE A 56 15.82 9.11 -0.24
C ILE A 56 15.27 10.52 0.05
N GLU A 57 13.96 10.63 0.12
CA GLU A 57 13.24 11.90 0.20
C GLU A 57 12.26 11.87 1.38
N PRO A 58 12.08 12.97 2.14
CA PRO A 58 11.06 13.01 3.18
C PRO A 58 9.66 13.02 2.54
N LYS A 59 8.73 12.27 3.12
CA LYS A 59 7.31 12.34 2.77
C LYS A 59 6.53 12.99 3.92
N GLY A 60 6.27 14.28 3.79
CA GLY A 60 5.60 15.05 4.85
C GLY A 60 6.47 15.26 6.09
N GLY A 61 5.83 15.70 7.19
CA GLY A 61 6.50 15.95 8.46
C GLY A 61 6.60 14.72 9.37
N THR A 62 7.29 14.88 10.50
CA THR A 62 7.33 13.85 11.54
C THR A 62 5.98 13.79 12.26
N GLU A 63 5.45 12.59 12.40
CA GLU A 63 4.23 12.29 13.15
C GLU A 63 4.57 11.77 14.54
N TYR A 64 3.80 12.15 15.54
CA TYR A 64 4.00 11.77 16.93
C TYR A 64 2.75 11.08 17.49
N SER A 65 2.95 10.05 18.30
CA SER A 65 1.85 9.31 18.95
C SER A 65 2.19 8.97 20.38
N SER A 66 1.16 8.90 21.23
CA SER A 66 1.22 8.39 22.60
C SER A 66 1.04 6.87 22.71
N SER A 67 0.76 6.21 21.59
CA SER A 67 0.64 4.76 21.51
C SER A 67 1.03 4.21 20.12
N GLN A 68 1.38 2.93 20.08
CA GLN A 68 1.51 2.19 18.81
C GLN A 68 0.97 0.76 18.96
N ARG A 69 0.54 0.16 17.85
CA ARG A 69 0.19 -1.27 17.81
C ARG A 69 1.44 -2.09 17.55
N ALA A 70 1.77 -2.99 18.47
CA ALA A 70 2.82 -3.97 18.29
C ALA A 70 2.20 -5.36 18.06
N ALA A 71 2.72 -6.09 17.08
CA ALA A 71 2.39 -7.50 16.91
C ALA A 71 3.00 -8.30 18.07
N GLN A 72 2.21 -9.21 18.63
CA GLN A 72 2.61 -10.14 19.66
C GLN A 72 2.18 -11.54 19.23
N ASP A 73 3.16 -12.34 18.79
CA ASP A 73 2.93 -13.75 18.47
C ASP A 73 2.64 -14.50 19.76
N THR A 74 1.45 -15.08 19.83
CA THR A 74 0.97 -15.85 20.97
C THR A 74 0.81 -17.29 20.54
N THR A 75 1.49 -18.17 21.25
CA THR A 75 1.35 -19.61 21.09
C THR A 75 0.16 -20.07 21.93
N ILE A 76 -0.88 -20.58 21.28
CA ILE A 76 -2.00 -21.23 21.96
C ILE A 76 -1.80 -22.74 21.80
N SER A 77 -1.57 -23.45 22.91
CA SER A 77 -1.59 -24.91 22.91
C SER A 77 -2.91 -25.38 23.51
N ASP A 78 -3.68 -26.12 22.73
CA ASP A 78 -4.88 -26.82 23.17
C ASP A 78 -4.74 -28.33 22.94
N TRP A 79 -5.78 -29.11 23.24
CA TRP A 79 -5.70 -30.57 23.15
C TRP A 79 -5.60 -31.11 21.71
N TRP A 80 -5.77 -30.27 20.69
CA TRP A 80 -5.62 -30.61 19.27
C TRP A 80 -4.27 -30.18 18.68
N GLY A 81 -3.46 -29.41 19.42
CA GLY A 81 -2.12 -29.02 19.01
C GLY A 81 -1.76 -27.58 19.35
N THR A 82 -0.66 -27.11 18.76
CA THR A 82 -0.14 -25.75 18.96
C THR A 82 -0.46 -24.88 17.75
N THR A 83 -1.27 -23.83 17.96
CA THR A 83 -1.57 -22.81 16.95
C THR A 83 -0.83 -21.51 17.27
N TRP A 84 -0.31 -20.87 16.22
CA TRP A 84 0.32 -19.54 16.30
C TRP A 84 -0.71 -18.48 15.91
N ILE A 85 -1.02 -17.59 16.84
CA ILE A 85 -1.90 -16.44 16.56
C ILE A 85 -1.11 -15.16 16.81
N THR A 86 -1.05 -14.29 15.80
CA THR A 86 -0.53 -12.94 15.98
C THR A 86 -1.66 -12.06 16.53
N THR A 87 -1.52 -11.63 17.79
CA THR A 87 -2.41 -10.62 18.37
C THR A 87 -1.75 -9.25 18.28
N TYR A 88 -2.55 -8.18 18.33
CA TYR A 88 -2.03 -6.81 18.33
C TYR A 88 -2.30 -6.18 19.68
N LYS A 89 -1.24 -5.76 20.36
CA LYS A 89 -1.35 -5.04 21.64
C LYS A 89 -1.01 -3.57 21.42
N GLU A 90 -1.85 -2.70 21.95
CA GLU A 90 -1.54 -1.29 22.06
C GLU A 90 -0.52 -1.10 23.19
N ILE A 91 0.60 -0.48 22.86
CA ILE A 91 1.64 -0.11 23.82
C ILE A 91 1.68 1.41 23.94
N HIS A 92 1.65 1.90 25.17
CA HIS A 92 1.71 3.32 25.48
C HIS A 92 3.16 3.77 25.65
N GLY A 93 3.45 5.00 25.23
CA GLY A 93 4.78 5.58 25.26
C GLY A 93 4.86 6.82 24.39
N SER A 94 6.07 7.36 24.18
CA SER A 94 6.28 8.39 23.16
C SER A 94 6.82 7.74 21.91
N PHE A 95 6.11 7.89 20.79
CA PHE A 95 6.52 7.34 19.50
C PHE A 95 6.60 8.45 18.47
N ALA A 96 7.58 8.36 17.57
CA ALA A 96 7.70 9.25 16.42
C ALA A 96 7.87 8.43 15.14
N ARG A 97 7.27 8.91 14.06
CA ARG A 97 7.33 8.31 12.73
C ARG A 97 7.71 9.38 11.71
N GLN A 98 8.75 9.13 10.93
CA GLN A 98 9.02 9.89 9.72
C GLN A 98 8.81 8.99 8.51
N VAL A 99 7.87 9.36 7.64
CA VAL A 99 7.67 8.67 6.36
C VAL A 99 8.69 9.20 5.35
N VAL A 100 9.27 8.29 4.58
CA VAL A 100 10.29 8.57 3.57
C VAL A 100 9.99 7.80 2.28
N LEU A 101 10.37 8.38 1.15
CA LEU A 101 10.34 7.73 -0.15
C LEU A 101 11.75 7.26 -0.49
N VAL A 102 11.93 5.95 -0.64
CA VAL A 102 13.20 5.35 -1.05
C VAL A 102 13.07 4.93 -2.50
N THR A 103 13.80 5.60 -3.39
CA THR A 103 13.86 5.24 -4.81
C THR A 103 15.12 4.43 -5.06
N VAL A 104 14.97 3.25 -5.67
CA VAL A 104 16.07 2.31 -5.90
C VAL A 104 16.13 1.84 -7.35
N GLU A 105 17.31 1.38 -7.76
CA GLU A 105 17.53 0.55 -8.93
C GLU A 105 17.84 -0.88 -8.47
N ARG A 106 17.09 -1.86 -8.98
CA ARG A 106 17.29 -3.28 -8.69
C ARG A 106 18.35 -3.88 -9.62
N ALA A 107 18.82 -5.08 -9.29
CA ALA A 107 19.80 -5.82 -10.09
C ALA A 107 19.39 -5.98 -11.57
N ASN A 108 18.09 -6.14 -11.85
CA ASN A 108 17.53 -6.25 -13.20
C ASN A 108 17.33 -4.88 -13.91
N LYS A 109 17.90 -3.79 -13.37
CA LYS A 109 17.78 -2.42 -13.86
C LYS A 109 16.38 -1.81 -13.82
N SER A 110 15.39 -2.49 -13.24
CA SER A 110 14.11 -1.85 -12.92
C SER A 110 14.30 -0.86 -11.77
N ARG A 111 13.49 0.18 -11.75
CA ARG A 111 13.42 1.12 -10.63
C ARG A 111 12.10 0.96 -9.91
N ALA A 112 12.15 1.13 -8.59
CA ALA A 112 10.99 1.12 -7.73
C ALA A 112 11.11 2.23 -6.70
N ARG A 113 9.97 2.72 -6.22
CA ARG A 113 9.88 3.66 -5.12
C ARG A 113 9.08 3.03 -4.00
N PHE A 114 9.71 2.96 -2.84
CA PHE A 114 9.12 2.40 -1.63
C PHE A 114 8.70 3.54 -0.72
N GLU A 115 7.49 3.43 -0.17
CA GLU A 115 7.10 4.23 0.97
C GLU A 115 7.52 3.52 2.25
N VAL A 116 8.31 4.19 3.07
CA VAL A 116 8.99 3.59 4.21
C VAL A 116 8.76 4.47 5.44
N ALA A 117 8.55 3.86 6.60
CA ALA A 117 8.40 4.57 7.86
C ALA A 117 9.61 4.29 8.77
N ALA A 118 10.38 5.33 9.09
CA ALA A 118 11.38 5.29 10.15
C ALA A 118 10.70 5.53 11.49
N LEU A 119 10.77 4.54 12.37
CA LEU A 119 10.09 4.51 13.66
C LEU A 119 11.07 4.74 14.81
N TYR A 120 10.66 5.57 15.75
CA TYR A 120 11.45 5.96 16.90
C TYR A 120 10.63 5.84 18.19
N LYS A 121 11.31 5.47 19.27
CA LYS A 121 10.79 5.44 20.64
C LYS A 121 11.40 6.59 21.43
N GLY A 122 10.58 7.32 22.16
CA GLY A 122 11.04 8.38 23.05
C GLY A 122 11.67 7.77 24.30
N GLU A 123 12.86 8.22 24.63
CA GLU A 123 13.61 7.82 25.82
C GLU A 123 14.18 9.07 26.49
N GLY A 124 13.58 9.44 27.62
CA GLY A 124 13.88 10.70 28.30
C GLY A 124 13.63 11.92 27.40
N LYS A 125 14.69 12.68 27.12
CA LYS A 125 14.65 13.86 26.24
C LYS A 125 15.07 13.57 24.79
N SER A 126 15.23 12.29 24.42
CA SER A 126 15.78 11.87 23.14
C SER A 126 14.87 10.90 22.40
N TRP A 127 15.10 10.77 21.09
CA TRP A 127 14.45 9.77 20.23
C TRP A 127 15.44 8.65 19.90
N LEU A 128 15.13 7.43 20.32
CA LEU A 128 15.88 6.24 19.95
C LEU A 128 15.29 5.62 18.69
N PHE A 129 16.13 5.32 17.70
CA PHE A 129 15.71 4.59 16.50
C PHE A 129 15.27 3.17 16.88
N ASP A 130 14.07 2.78 16.47
CA ASP A 130 13.50 1.45 16.74
C ASP A 130 13.68 0.54 15.51
N LYS A 131 13.05 0.91 14.39
CA LYS A 131 13.06 0.11 13.16
C LYS A 131 12.64 0.91 11.94
N ILE A 132 12.76 0.25 10.78
CA ILE A 132 12.20 0.69 9.51
C ILE A 132 11.06 -0.25 9.13
N ALA A 133 9.89 0.29 8.83
CA ALA A 133 8.76 -0.45 8.28
C ALA A 133 8.61 -0.10 6.79
N VAL A 134 8.66 -1.12 5.92
CA VAL A 134 8.50 -0.95 4.47
C VAL A 134 7.01 -1.10 4.14
N GLY A 135 6.45 -0.08 3.51
CA GLY A 135 5.06 -0.02 3.07
C GLY A 135 4.91 -0.36 1.58
N PRO A 136 3.88 0.20 0.92
CA PRO A 136 3.61 -0.04 -0.49
C PRO A 136 4.77 0.32 -1.41
N VAL A 137 4.83 -0.39 -2.54
CA VAL A 137 5.86 -0.23 -3.58
C VAL A 137 5.20 0.25 -4.86
N THR A 138 5.81 1.26 -5.47
CA THR A 138 5.46 1.74 -6.82
C THR A 138 6.58 1.38 -7.78
N GLU A 139 6.30 0.52 -8.75
CA GLU A 139 7.23 0.20 -9.84
C GLU A 139 7.33 1.39 -10.80
N LEU A 140 8.55 1.86 -11.05
CA LEU A 140 8.84 3.00 -11.93
C LEU A 140 9.37 2.55 -13.30
N GLY A 141 9.73 1.27 -13.44
CA GLY A 141 10.34 0.71 -14.65
C GLY A 141 11.81 1.08 -14.80
N SER A 142 12.44 0.63 -15.88
CA SER A 142 13.85 0.97 -16.17
C SER A 142 13.99 2.34 -16.86
N PRO A 143 15.17 2.99 -16.74
CA PRO A 143 15.45 4.27 -17.40
C PRO A 143 15.22 4.16 -18.91
N GLY A 144 14.56 5.16 -19.52
CA GLY A 144 14.26 5.15 -20.96
C GLY A 144 13.23 4.09 -21.37
N GLY A 145 12.49 3.51 -20.41
CA GLY A 145 11.39 2.60 -20.68
C GLY A 145 10.26 3.22 -21.50
N PRO A 146 9.45 2.40 -22.19
CA PRO A 146 8.27 2.89 -22.88
C PRO A 146 7.31 3.52 -21.87
N ALA A 147 6.78 4.69 -22.21
CA ALA A 147 5.71 5.29 -21.44
C ALA A 147 4.47 4.39 -21.52
N ALA A 148 3.71 4.32 -20.42
CA ALA A 148 2.40 3.69 -20.45
C ALA A 148 1.49 4.47 -21.42
N PRO A 149 0.69 3.79 -22.26
CA PRO A 149 -0.26 4.47 -23.11
C PRO A 149 -1.30 5.18 -22.24
N ALA A 150 -1.73 6.36 -22.67
CA ALA A 150 -2.82 7.06 -22.02
C ALA A 150 -4.11 6.22 -22.06
N ASP A 151 -5.01 6.41 -21.10
CA ASP A 151 -6.20 5.58 -20.96
C ASP A 151 -7.03 5.39 -22.25
N PRO A 152 -7.29 6.44 -23.07
CA PRO A 152 -8.01 6.27 -24.34
C PRO A 152 -7.26 5.40 -25.35
N GLN A 153 -5.92 5.49 -25.38
CA GLN A 153 -5.09 4.68 -26.26
C GLN A 153 -5.03 3.23 -25.77
N ALA A 154 -4.91 3.00 -24.46
CA ALA A 154 -4.98 1.68 -23.87
C ALA A 154 -6.33 1.00 -24.16
N ALA A 155 -7.44 1.73 -23.97
CA ALA A 155 -8.78 1.27 -24.29
C ALA A 155 -8.94 0.89 -25.77
N ALA A 156 -8.36 1.67 -26.69
CA ALA A 156 -8.36 1.34 -28.12
C ALA A 156 -7.59 0.04 -28.43
N ILE A 157 -6.40 -0.15 -27.83
CA ILE A 157 -5.60 -1.37 -27.99
C ILE A 157 -6.40 -2.59 -27.51
N PHE A 158 -6.99 -2.52 -26.31
CA PHE A 158 -7.81 -3.61 -25.78
C PHE A 158 -9.05 -3.87 -26.64
N LYS A 159 -9.73 -2.82 -27.12
CA LYS A 159 -10.94 -2.97 -27.94
C LYS A 159 -10.63 -3.68 -29.25
N GLN A 160 -9.51 -3.35 -29.89
CA GLN A 160 -9.07 -4.02 -31.12
C GLN A 160 -8.74 -5.49 -30.87
N ALA A 161 -7.97 -5.80 -29.82
CA ALA A 161 -7.60 -7.17 -29.48
C ALA A 161 -8.82 -8.02 -29.10
N TRP A 162 -9.78 -7.43 -28.39
CA TRP A 162 -11.02 -8.09 -28.02
C TRP A 162 -11.85 -8.49 -29.25
N ALA A 163 -11.99 -7.60 -30.23
CA ALA A 163 -12.75 -7.90 -31.44
C ALA A 163 -12.16 -9.09 -32.22
N ALA A 164 -10.83 -9.23 -32.21
CA ALA A 164 -10.15 -10.38 -32.83
C ALA A 164 -10.28 -11.67 -32.00
N THR A 165 -10.23 -11.54 -30.68
CA THR A 165 -10.07 -12.67 -29.76
C THR A 165 -11.40 -13.24 -29.25
N ARG A 166 -12.43 -12.40 -29.17
CA ARG A 166 -13.75 -12.69 -28.58
C ARG A 166 -14.86 -12.24 -29.54
N PRO A 167 -14.99 -12.87 -30.72
CA PRO A 167 -16.01 -12.53 -31.71
C PRO A 167 -17.44 -12.87 -31.25
N ASP A 168 -17.56 -13.56 -30.12
CA ASP A 168 -18.80 -13.81 -29.39
C ASP A 168 -19.36 -12.56 -28.71
N PHE A 169 -18.56 -11.50 -28.53
CA PHE A 169 -18.99 -10.23 -27.95
C PHE A 169 -18.59 -9.04 -28.85
N VAL A 170 -19.51 -8.08 -28.99
CA VAL A 170 -19.23 -6.78 -29.62
C VAL A 170 -19.03 -5.74 -28.52
N VAL A 171 -17.80 -5.23 -28.39
CA VAL A 171 -17.45 -4.22 -27.38
C VAL A 171 -17.94 -2.84 -27.81
N ALA A 172 -18.82 -2.24 -27.02
CA ALA A 172 -19.27 -0.87 -27.18
C ALA A 172 -18.19 0.11 -26.66
N SER A 173 -17.77 -0.05 -25.41
CA SER A 173 -16.81 0.84 -24.75
C SER A 173 -15.89 0.07 -23.80
N ILE A 174 -14.70 0.63 -23.54
CA ILE A 174 -13.76 0.20 -22.51
C ILE A 174 -13.36 1.43 -21.72
N ASN A 175 -13.55 1.36 -20.41
CA ASN A 175 -13.17 2.41 -19.47
C ASN A 175 -12.07 1.92 -18.54
N VAL A 176 -11.03 2.72 -18.35
CA VAL A 176 -9.98 2.45 -17.36
C VAL A 176 -10.46 2.92 -15.99
N LEU A 177 -10.47 2.02 -15.02
CA LEU A 177 -11.01 2.26 -13.67
C LEU A 177 -9.94 2.69 -12.66
N ALA A 178 -8.67 2.38 -12.94
CA ALA A 178 -7.55 2.70 -12.05
C ALA A 178 -6.26 2.85 -12.85
N PRO A 179 -5.27 3.60 -12.34
CA PRO A 179 -3.95 3.67 -12.95
C PRO A 179 -3.34 2.27 -13.14
N PRO A 180 -2.68 2.00 -14.29
CA PRO A 180 -2.12 0.69 -14.54
C PRO A 180 -0.96 0.38 -13.60
N LYS A 181 -0.87 -0.88 -13.18
CA LYS A 181 0.27 -1.38 -12.40
C LYS A 181 1.33 -1.91 -13.36
N LEU A 182 2.51 -1.30 -13.35
CA LEU A 182 3.65 -1.77 -14.11
C LEU A 182 4.28 -3.02 -13.48
N GLY A 183 4.48 -4.04 -14.29
CA GLY A 183 5.32 -5.19 -13.99
C GLY A 183 6.52 -5.24 -14.94
N GLN A 184 7.67 -5.66 -14.41
CA GLN A 184 8.89 -5.84 -15.20
C GLN A 184 9.67 -7.06 -14.70
N SER A 185 10.17 -7.86 -15.64
CA SER A 185 11.13 -8.94 -15.37
C SER A 185 12.14 -9.03 -16.51
N GLY A 186 13.40 -8.65 -16.23
CA GLY A 186 14.41 -8.43 -17.26
C GLY A 186 13.97 -7.34 -18.25
N GLU A 187 13.99 -7.67 -19.54
CA GLU A 187 13.51 -6.80 -20.62
C GLU A 187 11.99 -6.85 -20.82
N ARG A 188 11.31 -7.87 -20.27
CA ARG A 188 9.86 -8.02 -20.38
C ARG A 188 9.16 -6.98 -19.51
N ARG A 189 8.20 -6.29 -20.10
CA ARG A 189 7.39 -5.27 -19.43
C ARG A 189 5.92 -5.52 -19.71
N TRP A 190 5.10 -5.36 -18.69
CA TRP A 190 3.65 -5.45 -18.84
C TRP A 190 2.94 -4.44 -17.93
N LEU A 191 1.75 -4.02 -18.34
CA LEU A 191 0.87 -3.14 -17.59
C LEU A 191 -0.41 -3.90 -17.29
N ASN A 192 -0.74 -4.03 -16.01
CA ASN A 192 -2.01 -4.59 -15.57
C ASN A 192 -3.00 -3.44 -15.41
N TYR A 193 -4.02 -3.41 -16.26
CA TYR A 193 -5.11 -2.44 -16.20
C TYR A 193 -6.28 -3.02 -15.41
N ARG A 194 -7.05 -2.13 -14.79
CA ARG A 194 -8.38 -2.45 -14.29
C ARG A 194 -9.41 -1.80 -15.20
N LEU A 195 -10.21 -2.61 -15.89
CA LEU A 195 -11.11 -2.16 -16.95
C LEU A 195 -12.58 -2.42 -16.59
N ALA A 196 -13.46 -1.56 -17.10
CA ALA A 196 -14.88 -1.87 -17.30
C ALA A 196 -15.16 -1.93 -18.80
N ILE A 197 -15.74 -3.03 -19.25
CA ILE A 197 -15.93 -3.35 -20.67
C ILE A 197 -17.42 -3.53 -20.88
N ASP A 198 -18.04 -2.60 -21.60
CA ASP A 198 -19.44 -2.72 -21.97
C ASP A 198 -19.51 -3.43 -23.33
N ALA A 199 -20.15 -4.61 -23.36
CA ALA A 199 -20.22 -5.45 -24.54
C ALA A 199 -21.61 -6.06 -24.73
N ALA A 200 -21.98 -6.33 -25.98
CA ALA A 200 -23.19 -7.05 -26.34
C ALA A 200 -22.85 -8.46 -26.83
N ALA A 201 -23.51 -9.47 -26.28
CA ALA A 201 -23.34 -10.85 -26.73
C ALA A 201 -23.95 -11.05 -28.12
N THR A 202 -23.20 -11.69 -29.01
CA THR A 202 -23.62 -12.01 -30.38
C THR A 202 -24.27 -13.39 -30.44
N GLY A 203 -24.74 -13.81 -31.62
CA GLY A 203 -25.20 -15.18 -31.86
C GLY A 203 -24.14 -16.27 -31.71
N LYS A 204 -22.86 -15.91 -31.54
CA LYS A 204 -21.77 -16.86 -31.24
C LYS A 204 -21.55 -17.07 -29.73
N ALA A 205 -22.18 -16.26 -28.88
CA ALA A 205 -22.12 -16.41 -27.43
C ALA A 205 -23.00 -17.58 -26.94
N PRO A 206 -22.79 -18.08 -25.71
CA PRO A 206 -23.69 -19.04 -25.09
C PRO A 206 -25.15 -18.57 -25.11
N ALA A 207 -26.10 -19.48 -25.34
CA ALA A 207 -27.53 -19.16 -25.49
C ALA A 207 -28.09 -18.33 -24.33
N SER A 208 -27.59 -18.53 -23.11
CA SER A 208 -27.99 -17.76 -21.92
C SER A 208 -27.65 -16.26 -21.99
N MET A 209 -26.71 -15.88 -22.85
CA MET A 209 -26.19 -14.52 -22.98
C MET A 209 -26.65 -13.80 -24.24
N GLN A 210 -27.04 -14.51 -25.30
CA GLN A 210 -27.33 -13.93 -26.60
C GLN A 210 -28.33 -12.76 -26.54
N GLY A 211 -28.02 -11.68 -27.27
CA GLY A 211 -28.87 -10.49 -27.37
C GLY A 211 -28.86 -9.59 -26.14
N LYS A 212 -28.14 -9.95 -25.07
CA LYS A 212 -28.03 -9.15 -23.85
C LYS A 212 -26.76 -8.31 -23.85
N LYS A 213 -26.82 -7.20 -23.13
CA LYS A 213 -25.69 -6.31 -22.87
C LYS A 213 -25.11 -6.62 -21.50
N TYR A 214 -23.79 -6.59 -21.41
CA TYR A 214 -23.03 -6.91 -20.22
C TYR A 214 -22.01 -5.81 -19.94
N ARG A 215 -21.77 -5.59 -18.66
CA ARG A 215 -20.59 -4.87 -18.17
C ARG A 215 -19.66 -5.89 -17.54
N CYS A 216 -18.51 -6.11 -18.17
CA CYS A 216 -17.47 -6.97 -17.65
C CYS A 216 -16.41 -6.14 -16.94
N THR A 217 -16.04 -6.56 -15.73
CA THR A 217 -14.94 -6.02 -14.94
C THR A 217 -13.96 -7.14 -14.61
N PRO A 218 -13.12 -7.53 -15.57
CA PRO A 218 -12.19 -8.64 -15.39
C PRO A 218 -11.24 -8.38 -14.21
N ALA A 219 -10.83 -9.44 -13.53
CA ALA A 219 -9.80 -9.35 -12.49
C ALA A 219 -8.49 -8.74 -13.03
N ASP A 220 -7.67 -8.16 -12.14
CA ASP A 220 -6.44 -7.40 -12.46
C ASP A 220 -5.45 -8.13 -13.42
N TYR A 221 -5.51 -9.45 -13.54
CA TYR A 221 -4.65 -10.26 -14.42
C TYR A 221 -5.23 -10.53 -15.82
N ALA A 222 -6.49 -10.19 -16.07
CA ALA A 222 -7.16 -10.47 -17.35
C ALA A 222 -7.04 -9.31 -18.36
N SER A 223 -6.54 -8.14 -17.93
CA SER A 223 -6.39 -6.94 -18.75
C SER A 223 -4.93 -6.49 -18.79
N VAL A 224 -4.11 -7.18 -19.59
CA VAL A 224 -2.66 -6.97 -19.63
C VAL A 224 -2.22 -6.41 -20.97
N LEU A 225 -1.46 -5.31 -20.96
CA LEU A 225 -0.67 -4.88 -22.11
C LEU A 225 0.78 -5.33 -21.94
N LYS A 226 1.37 -5.93 -22.96
CA LYS A 226 2.78 -6.33 -23.03
C LYS A 226 3.53 -5.42 -23.98
N TRP A 227 4.74 -5.04 -23.61
CA TRP A 227 5.62 -4.30 -24.51
C TRP A 227 6.30 -5.26 -25.48
N ASP A 228 6.14 -5.02 -26.77
CA ASP A 228 6.91 -5.66 -27.84
C ASP A 228 8.15 -4.78 -28.12
N PRO A 229 9.36 -5.20 -27.71
CA PRO A 229 10.56 -4.40 -27.87
C PRO A 229 10.99 -4.25 -29.33
N ASP A 230 10.69 -5.22 -30.19
CA ASP A 230 11.09 -5.22 -31.59
C ASP A 230 10.23 -4.24 -32.39
N LYS A 231 8.91 -4.27 -32.16
CA LYS A 231 7.95 -3.37 -32.81
C LYS A 231 7.82 -2.02 -32.11
N LYS A 232 8.36 -1.91 -30.88
CA LYS A 232 8.23 -0.74 -30.01
C LYS A 232 6.77 -0.31 -29.80
N VAL A 233 5.90 -1.29 -29.53
CA VAL A 233 4.47 -1.04 -29.26
C VAL A 233 3.98 -1.81 -28.04
N TRP A 234 2.93 -1.27 -27.42
CA TRP A 234 2.12 -2.01 -26.45
C TRP A 234 1.09 -2.85 -27.21
N ALA A 235 1.02 -4.14 -26.89
CA ALA A 235 0.03 -5.07 -27.43
C ALA A 235 -0.76 -5.70 -26.29
N ALA A 236 -2.05 -5.94 -26.49
CA ALA A 236 -2.83 -6.69 -25.50
C ALA A 236 -2.38 -8.16 -25.46
N ASP A 237 -2.47 -8.77 -24.29
CA ASP A 237 -2.27 -10.20 -24.13
C ASP A 237 -3.56 -10.96 -24.46
N ASP A 238 -3.68 -11.44 -25.70
CA ASP A 238 -4.90 -12.10 -26.19
C ASP A 238 -5.31 -13.29 -25.32
N LYS A 239 -4.36 -14.03 -24.74
CA LYS A 239 -4.66 -15.15 -23.84
C LYS A 239 -5.41 -14.70 -22.59
N MET A 240 -5.11 -13.50 -22.09
CA MET A 240 -5.78 -12.96 -20.90
C MET A 240 -7.20 -12.52 -21.21
N ILE A 241 -7.44 -12.01 -22.42
CA ILE A 241 -8.79 -11.67 -22.91
C ILE A 241 -9.66 -12.93 -23.06
N GLN A 242 -9.09 -14.05 -23.52
CA GLN A 242 -9.82 -15.33 -23.65
C GLN A 242 -10.25 -15.90 -22.30
N ASN A 243 -9.48 -15.67 -21.24
CA ASN A 243 -9.67 -16.29 -19.93
C ASN A 243 -10.64 -15.52 -19.02
N ILE A 244 -11.36 -14.54 -19.55
CA ILE A 244 -12.38 -13.79 -18.80
C ILE A 244 -13.54 -14.73 -18.51
N ASN A 245 -13.94 -14.82 -17.25
CA ASN A 245 -15.01 -15.71 -16.83
C ASN A 245 -16.30 -14.89 -16.75
N GLU A 246 -17.20 -15.06 -17.72
CA GLU A 246 -18.40 -14.23 -17.82
C GLU A 246 -19.33 -14.38 -16.62
N ALA A 247 -19.40 -15.58 -16.02
CA ALA A 247 -20.25 -15.83 -14.87
C ALA A 247 -19.76 -15.13 -13.60
N ARG A 248 -18.46 -14.85 -13.50
CA ARG A 248 -17.83 -14.19 -12.35
C ARG A 248 -17.59 -12.70 -12.61
N ASP A 249 -17.17 -12.37 -13.82
CA ASP A 249 -16.58 -11.07 -14.16
C ASP A 249 -17.56 -10.15 -14.90
N CYS A 250 -18.73 -10.65 -15.34
CA CYS A 250 -19.69 -9.87 -16.12
C CYS A 250 -21.08 -9.83 -15.46
N ASP A 251 -21.62 -8.62 -15.34
CA ASP A 251 -22.98 -8.38 -14.90
C ASP A 251 -23.85 -7.91 -16.07
N LEU A 252 -25.15 -8.21 -16.03
CA LEU A 252 -26.11 -7.65 -16.97
C LEU A 252 -26.10 -6.12 -16.86
N ALA A 253 -25.83 -5.46 -17.98
CA ALA A 253 -25.87 -4.01 -18.03
C ALA A 253 -27.33 -3.54 -17.87
N LYS A 254 -27.55 -2.62 -16.93
CA LYS A 254 -28.85 -1.98 -16.71
C LYS A 254 -29.17 -0.96 -17.81
#